data_AF-A0A813ZDJ3-F1
#
_entry.id   AF-A0A813ZDJ3-F1
#
_cell.length_a   1.000
_cell.length_b   1.000
_cell.length_c   1.000
_cell.angle_alpha   90.00
_cell.angle_beta   90.00
_cell.angle_gamma   90.00
#
_symmetry.space_group_name_H-M   'P 1'
#
loop_
_entity.id
_entity.type
_entity.pdbx_description
1 polymer ?
#
loop_
_entity_poly.entity_id
_entity_poly.type
_entity_poly.pdbx_seq_one_letter_code
_entity_poly.pdbx_strand_id
1 'polypeptide(L)' 'MFSIDWHQKFMDIVVYAATNPWQFLYYVFMFLTPMFIISGYLAYRLAKDIDRAEKAKRAKSQQKTNIAKVRRHAKHD' A
#
# COMPACT_ATOMS: atom_id res chain seq x y z
N MET A 1 -24.80 -7.08 28.82
CA MET A 1 -25.84 -6.47 27.97
C MET A 1 -25.25 -5.21 27.35
N PHE A 2 -24.57 -5.33 26.20
CA PHE A 2 -23.98 -4.21 25.47
C PHE A 2 -24.50 -4.27 24.04
N SER A 3 -25.74 -3.83 23.81
CA SER A 3 -26.22 -3.54 22.46
C SER A 3 -25.56 -2.23 22.04
N ILE A 4 -24.41 -2.33 21.36
CA ILE A 4 -23.80 -1.18 20.70
C ILE A 4 -24.73 -0.80 19.56
N ASP A 5 -25.54 0.23 19.79
CA ASP A 5 -26.45 0.76 18.79
C ASP A 5 -25.67 1.69 17.85
N TRP A 6 -25.21 1.11 16.74
CA TRP A 6 -24.42 1.81 15.73
C TRP A 6 -25.17 2.96 15.07
N HIS A 7 -26.50 2.85 15.00
CA HIS A 7 -27.33 3.88 14.42
C HIS A 7 -27.31 5.14 15.30
N GLN A 8 -27.45 4.97 16.62
CA GLN A 8 -27.38 6.09 17.56
C GLN A 8 -26.01 6.76 17.55
N LYS A 9 -24.93 5.98 17.60
CA LYS A 9 -23.56 6.53 17.57
C LYS A 9 -23.26 7.29 16.29
N PHE A 10 -23.74 6.81 15.14
CA PHE A 10 -23.57 7.51 13.87
C PHE A 10 -24.34 8.84 13.86
N MET A 11 -25.59 8.83 14.33
CA MET A 11 -26.40 10.04 14.42
C MET A 11 -25.77 11.08 15.35
N ASP A 12 -25.22 10.67 16.49
CA ASP A 12 -24.52 11.58 17.41
C ASP A 12 -23.31 12.25 16.74
N ILE A 13 -22.56 11.52 15.91
CA ILE A 13 -21.42 12.06 15.15
C ILE A 13 -21.91 13.04 14.07
N VAL A 14 -23.00 12.72 13.38
CA VAL A 14 -23.58 13.59 12.35
C VAL A 14 -24.09 14.90 12.97
N VAL A 15 -24.79 14.82 14.10
CA VAL A 15 -25.24 16.00 14.85
C VAL A 15 -24.05 16.82 15.35
N TYR A 16 -22.99 16.18 15.84
CA TYR A 16 -21.75 16.85 16.23
C TYR A 16 -21.10 17.58 15.04
N ALA A 17 -20.99 16.92 13.89
CA ALA A 17 -20.46 17.52 12.67
C ALA A 17 -21.30 18.73 12.19
N ALA A 18 -22.62 18.67 12.34
CA ALA A 18 -23.52 19.77 12.00
C ALA A 18 -23.42 20.96 12.98
N THR A 19 -23.20 20.69 14.27
CA THR A 19 -23.17 21.72 15.32
C THR A 19 -21.82 22.46 15.35
N ASN A 20 -20.71 21.74 15.15
CA ASN A 20 -19.35 22.32 15.20
C ASN A 20 -18.48 21.80 14.06
N PRO A 21 -18.75 22.22 12.80
CA PRO A 21 -18.09 21.66 11.62
C PRO A 21 -16.57 21.87 11.63
N TRP A 22 -16.10 23.04 12.09
CA TRP A 22 -14.66 23.34 12.09
C TRP A 22 -13.87 22.48 13.08
N GLN A 23 -14.40 22.25 14.28
CA GLN A 23 -13.75 21.38 15.25
C GLN A 23 -13.76 19.91 14.81
N PHE A 24 -14.89 19.45 14.24
CA PHE A 24 -14.97 18.11 13.69
C PHE A 24 -13.91 17.89 12.60
N LEU A 25 -13.80 18.81 11.63
CA LEU A 25 -12.80 18.74 10.58
C LEU A 25 -11.37 18.75 11.13
N TYR A 26 -11.08 19.58 12.12
CA TYR A 26 -9.76 19.62 12.76
C TYR A 26 -9.37 18.25 13.33
N TYR A 27 -10.26 17.61 14.11
CA TYR A 27 -9.99 16.29 14.67
C TYR A 27 -9.87 15.23 13.57
N VAL A 28 -10.77 15.24 12.59
CA VAL A 28 -10.71 14.30 11.46
C VAL A 28 -9.37 14.44 10.73
N PHE A 29 -8.93 15.64 10.40
CA PHE A 29 -7.62 15.85 9.75
C PHE A 29 -6.45 15.49 10.67
N MET A 30 -6.53 15.79 11.95
CA MET A 30 -5.49 15.44 12.92
C MET A 30 -5.21 13.93 12.97
N PHE A 31 -6.25 13.09 12.83
CA PHE A 31 -6.08 11.63 12.75
C PHE A 31 -5.84 11.13 11.33
N LEU A 32 -6.52 11.71 10.34
CA LEU A 32 -6.44 11.25 8.95
C LEU A 32 -5.08 11.54 8.34
N THR A 33 -4.49 12.72 8.59
CA THR A 33 -3.19 13.11 8.02
C THR A 33 -2.06 12.14 8.37
N PRO A 34 -1.80 11.77 9.64
CA PRO A 34 -0.74 10.80 9.95
C PRO A 34 -1.04 9.41 9.38
N MET A 35 -2.30 8.96 9.39
CA MET A 35 -2.67 7.68 8.76
C MET A 35 -2.41 7.69 7.24
N PHE A 36 -2.70 8.80 6.57
CA PHE A 36 -2.47 8.96 5.14
C PHE A 36 -0.97 8.96 4.80
N ILE A 37 -0.15 9.64 5.61
CA ILE A 37 1.32 9.64 5.44
C ILE A 37 1.87 8.22 5.61
N ILE A 38 1.45 7.49 6.65
CA ILE A 38 1.88 6.11 6.89
C ILE A 38 1.48 5.22 5.70
N SER A 39 0.26 5.36 5.19
CA SER A 39 -0.22 4.64 4.01
C SER A 39 0.65 4.91 2.78
N GLY A 40 0.93 6.19 2.49
CA GLY A 40 1.79 6.59 1.38
C GLY A 40 3.22 6.05 1.52
N TYR A 41 3.78 6.08 2.73
CA TYR A 41 5.11 5.55 3.01
C TYR A 41 5.17 4.02 2.79
N LEU A 42 4.17 3.29 3.26
CA LEU A 42 4.06 1.84 3.06
C LEU A 42 3.89 1.50 1.59
N ALA A 43 3.05 2.24 0.85
CA ALA A 43 2.86 2.08 -0.58
C ALA A 43 4.18 2.31 -1.35
N TYR A 44 4.93 3.35 -0.98
CA TYR A 44 6.26 3.60 -1.57
C TYR A 44 7.25 2.46 -1.28
N ARG A 45 7.29 1.97 -0.04
CA ARG A 45 8.16 0.84 0.32
C ARG A 45 7.80 -0.42 -0.48
N LEU A 46 6.51 -0.71 -0.59
CA LEU A 46 6.00 -1.85 -1.36
C LEU A 46 6.35 -1.73 -2.84
N ALA A 47 6.16 -0.55 -3.44
CA ALA A 47 6.55 -0.29 -4.83
C ALA A 47 8.04 -0.55 -5.06
N LYS A 48 8.91 -0.09 -4.13
CA LYS A 48 10.35 -0.32 -4.21
C LYS A 48 10.73 -1.81 -4.11
N ASP A 49 10.02 -2.57 -3.29
CA ASP A 49 10.27 -4.01 -3.14
C ASP A 49 9.84 -4.78 -4.40
N ILE A 50 8.75 -4.36 -5.06
CA ILE A 50 8.33 -4.89 -6.36
C ILE A 50 9.41 -4.64 -7.42
N ASP A 51 9.91 -3.41 -7.53
CA ASP A 51 10.97 -3.05 -8.49
C ASP A 51 12.25 -3.88 -8.29
N ARG A 52 12.63 -4.11 -7.03
CA ARG A 52 13.80 -4.94 -6.68
C ARG A 52 13.59 -6.39 -7.07
N ALA A 53 12.42 -6.95 -6.77
CA ALA A 53 12.07 -8.32 -7.13
C ALA A 53 12.06 -8.50 -8.66
N GLU A 54 11.56 -7.52 -9.40
CA GLU A 54 11.53 -7.57 -10.85
C GLU A 54 12.94 -7.50 -11.46
N LYS A 55 13.79 -6.59 -10.98
CA LYS A 55 15.21 -6.51 -11.43
C LYS A 55 15.96 -7.82 -11.17
N ALA A 56 15.79 -8.43 -9.99
CA ALA A 56 16.41 -9.71 -9.66
C ALA A 56 15.91 -10.84 -10.59
N LYS A 57 14.61 -10.86 -10.90
CA LYS A 57 14.02 -11.83 -11.82
C LYS A 57 14.54 -11.65 -13.26
N ARG A 58 14.67 -10.40 -13.73
CA ARG A 58 15.24 -10.07 -15.04
C ARG A 58 16.70 -10.50 -15.15
N ALA A 59 17.53 -10.24 -14.13
CA ALA A 59 18.93 -10.67 -14.11
C ALA A 59 19.07 -12.20 -14.14
N LYS A 60 18.28 -12.93 -13.35
CA LYS A 60 18.27 -14.41 -13.36
C LYS A 60 17.79 -14.97 -14.71
N SER A 61 16.83 -14.32 -15.35
CA SER A 61 16.36 -14.70 -16.69
C SER A 61 17.48 -14.54 -17.73
N GLN A 62 18.16 -13.40 -17.75
CA GLN A 62 19.26 -13.12 -18.68
C GLN A 62 20.44 -14.10 -18.50
N GLN A 63 20.78 -14.47 -17.27
CA GLN A 63 21.82 -15.49 -17.04
C GLN A 63 21.41 -16.85 -17.63
N LYS A 64 20.16 -17.28 -17.42
CA LYS A 64 19.66 -18.54 -17.98
C LYS A 64 19.66 -18.55 -19.51
N THR A 65 19.26 -17.46 -20.15
CA THR A 65 19.25 -17.38 -21.62
C THR A 65 20.67 -17.36 -22.19
N ASN A 66 21.62 -16.69 -21.54
CA ASN A 66 23.02 -16.69 -21.98
C ASN A 66 23.66 -18.07 -21.82
N ILE A 67 23.47 -18.75 -20.68
CA ILE A 67 23.96 -20.13 -20.48
C ILE A 67 23.33 -21.09 -21.50
N ALA A 68 22.04 -20.95 -21.79
CA ALA A 68 21.35 -21.78 -22.79
C ALA A 68 21.91 -21.55 -24.21
N LYS A 69 22.25 -20.31 -24.57
CA LYS A 69 22.89 -20.00 -25.87
C LYS A 69 24.27 -20.65 -25.96
N VAL A 70 25.13 -20.48 -24.95
CA VAL A 70 26.48 -21.09 -24.93
C VAL A 70 26.39 -22.62 -25.02
N ARG A 71 25.47 -23.25 -24.26
CA ARG A 71 25.25 -24.71 -24.31
C ARG A 71 24.72 -25.21 -25.65
N ARG A 72 23.99 -24.39 -26.41
CA ARG A 72 23.51 -24.75 -27.76
C ARG A 72 24.62 -24.69 -28.78
N HIS A 73 25.49 -23.67 -28.72
CA HIS A 73 26.65 -23.56 -29.60
C HIS A 73 27.66 -24.69 -29.35
N ALA A 74 27.94 -25.04 -28.08
CA ALA A 74 28.83 -26.15 -27.73
C ALA A 74 28.31 -27.56 -28.08
N LYS A 75 27.06 -27.70 -28.55
CA LYS A 75 26.50 -28.97 -29.05
C LYS A 75 26.51 -29.07 -30.58
N HIS A 76 26.84 -27.99 -31.27
CA HIS A 76 26.82 -27.91 -32.73
C HIS A 76 28.24 -27.90 -33.34
N ASP A 77 29.27 -27.88 -32.49
CA ASP A 77 30.65 -28.26 -32.79
C ASP A 77 30.88 -29.73 -32.37
#